data_AF-A0A9W9W1H8-F1
#
_entry.id   AF-A0A9W9W1H8-F1
#
_cell.length_a   1.000
_cell.length_b   1.000
_cell.length_c   1.000
_cell.angle_alpha   90.00
_cell.angle_beta   90.00
_cell.angle_gamma   90.00
#
_symmetry.space_group_name_H-M   'P 1'
#
loop_
_entity.id
_entity.type
_entity.pdbx_description
1 polymer ?
#
loop_
_entity_poly.entity_id
_entity_poly.type
_entity_poly.pdbx_seq_one_letter_code
_entity_poly.pdbx_strand_id
1 'polypeptide(L)'
;MQVKILLLVLNALSLLPLTEAWTFVWRNASDASFVEHSKSSMSCTKISNPKGKLFEYDSEEGPFEISLYGNSDCSGVAGGWASHFLSKNASAAINSFKVDSSASTTSSMTTTSSSTSTQPATSTTPTNTSSSGSGSGSETRLSGGSIAGIVIGVVAGVAIFGGNFIFHRSTSSGTFAKPSA
;
A
#
# COMPACT_ATOMS: atom_id res chain seq x y z
N MET A 1 16.76 9.21 33.76
CA MET A 1 16.97 9.57 32.33
C MET A 1 16.14 8.71 31.37
N GLN A 2 15.92 7.43 31.65
CA GLN A 2 15.18 6.52 30.76
C GLN A 2 13.70 6.89 30.52
N VAL A 3 12.99 7.38 31.53
CA VAL A 3 11.57 7.80 31.39
C VAL A 3 11.40 8.96 30.41
N LYS A 4 12.36 9.91 30.39
CA LYS A 4 12.31 11.06 29.47
C LYS A 4 12.56 10.64 28.02
N ILE A 5 13.46 9.68 27.79
CA ILE A 5 13.73 9.12 26.46
C ILE A 5 12.51 8.34 25.96
N LEU A 6 11.88 7.52 26.83
CA LEU A 6 10.66 6.79 26.50
C LEU A 6 9.51 7.75 26.12
N LEU A 7 9.30 8.82 26.89
CA LEU A 7 8.28 9.83 26.57
C LEU A 7 8.55 10.56 25.25
N LEU A 8 9.82 10.83 24.92
CA LEU A 8 10.20 11.51 23.68
C LEU A 8 9.99 10.62 22.45
N VAL A 9 10.27 9.31 22.59
CA VAL A 9 9.97 8.30 21.57
C VAL A 9 8.47 8.11 21.38
N LEU A 10 7.68 8.05 22.45
CA LEU A 10 6.21 7.95 22.36
C LEU A 10 5.59 9.21 21.72
N ASN A 11 6.09 10.40 22.05
CA ASN A 11 5.64 11.64 21.42
C ASN A 11 5.97 11.66 19.92
N ALA A 12 7.20 11.27 19.55
CA ALA A 12 7.60 11.15 18.15
C ALA A 12 6.75 10.15 17.37
N LEU A 13 6.36 9.02 17.99
CA LEU A 13 5.52 8.00 17.36
C LEU A 13 4.06 8.46 17.18
N SER A 14 3.55 9.32 18.06
CA SER A 14 2.20 9.90 17.97
C SER A 14 2.04 10.95 16.86
N LEU A 15 3.16 11.43 16.29
CA LEU A 15 3.18 12.41 15.21
C LEU A 15 3.24 11.76 13.82
N LEU A 16 3.29 10.43 13.71
CA LEU A 16 3.13 9.78 12.41
C LEU A 16 1.65 9.90 12.00
N PRO A 17 1.33 10.59 10.89
CA PRO A 17 -0.04 10.59 10.39
C PRO A 17 -0.44 9.14 10.13
N LEU A 18 -1.61 8.73 10.62
CA LEU A 18 -2.26 7.50 10.16
C LEU A 18 -2.58 7.73 8.69
N THR A 19 -1.73 7.22 7.81
CA THR A 19 -1.94 7.37 6.38
C THR A 19 -2.94 6.32 5.95
N GLU A 20 -4.18 6.72 5.74
CA GLU A 20 -5.15 5.89 5.03
C GLU A 20 -4.60 5.62 3.63
N ALA A 21 -4.30 4.36 3.35
CA ALA A 21 -3.72 3.90 2.10
C ALA A 21 -4.44 2.62 1.67
N TRP A 22 -4.02 2.01 0.58
CA TRP A 22 -4.36 0.63 0.27
C TRP A 22 -3.16 0.01 -0.43
N THR A 23 -3.04 -1.31 -0.31
CA THR A 23 -1.95 -2.09 -0.90
C THR A 23 -2.56 -3.29 -1.62
N PHE A 24 -2.16 -3.50 -2.87
CA PHE A 24 -2.54 -4.67 -3.65
C PHE A 24 -1.31 -5.37 -4.19
N VAL A 25 -1.15 -6.64 -3.85
CA VAL A 25 -0.04 -7.50 -4.24
C VAL A 25 -0.58 -8.64 -5.09
N TRP A 26 0.07 -8.95 -6.20
CA TRP A 26 -0.31 -10.10 -7.03
C TRP A 26 0.92 -10.78 -7.64
N ARG A 27 0.72 -12.04 -8.05
CA ARG A 27 1.72 -12.79 -8.81
C ARG A 27 1.27 -13.05 -10.23
N ASN A 28 2.20 -12.92 -11.18
CA ASN A 28 1.97 -13.28 -12.56
C ASN A 28 2.16 -14.79 -12.83
N ALA A 29 2.05 -15.20 -14.09
CA ALA A 29 2.25 -16.59 -14.50
C ALA A 29 3.63 -17.15 -14.15
N SER A 30 4.67 -16.30 -14.19
CA SER A 30 6.06 -16.63 -13.87
C SER A 30 6.39 -16.55 -12.37
N ASP A 31 5.38 -16.42 -11.50
CA ASP A 31 5.54 -16.23 -10.04
C ASP A 31 6.26 -14.94 -9.63
N ALA A 32 6.43 -13.97 -10.54
CA ALA A 32 6.93 -12.65 -10.18
C ALA A 32 5.85 -11.88 -9.42
N SER A 33 6.24 -11.30 -8.28
CA SER A 33 5.37 -10.48 -7.44
C SER A 33 5.40 -9.02 -7.89
N PHE A 34 4.23 -8.40 -7.88
CA PHE A 34 4.03 -6.98 -8.15
C PHE A 34 3.23 -6.38 -7.00
N VAL A 35 3.48 -5.11 -6.72
CA VAL A 35 2.86 -4.37 -5.62
C VAL A 35 2.42 -3.03 -6.18
N GLU A 36 1.14 -2.71 -5.99
CA GLU A 36 0.60 -1.38 -6.23
C GLU A 36 0.04 -0.86 -4.91
N HIS A 37 0.25 0.42 -4.60
CA HIS A 37 -0.28 1.02 -3.39
C HIS A 37 -0.52 2.51 -3.61
N SER A 38 -1.54 3.06 -2.97
CA SER A 38 -1.84 4.49 -3.06
C SER A 38 -2.67 4.97 -1.86
N LYS A 39 -2.84 6.28 -1.74
CA LYS A 39 -3.70 6.95 -0.74
C LYS A 39 -4.97 7.52 -1.36
N SER A 40 -5.31 7.09 -2.57
CA SER A 40 -6.42 7.62 -3.36
C SER A 40 -7.03 6.52 -4.21
N SER A 41 -8.25 6.74 -4.70
CA SER A 41 -8.88 5.83 -5.66
C SER A 41 -8.00 5.68 -6.91
N MET A 42 -8.09 4.52 -7.53
CA MET A 42 -7.35 4.18 -8.73
C MET A 42 -8.31 3.74 -9.82
N SER A 43 -8.16 4.37 -10.99
CA SER A 43 -8.87 3.94 -12.19
C SER A 43 -8.45 2.53 -12.60
N CYS A 44 -9.23 1.94 -13.51
CA CYS A 44 -8.96 0.61 -14.02
C CYS A 44 -7.50 0.42 -14.46
N THR A 45 -6.84 -0.55 -13.85
CA THR A 45 -5.45 -0.89 -14.11
C THR A 45 -5.36 -2.33 -14.57
N LYS A 46 -4.71 -2.53 -15.71
CA LYS A 46 -4.53 -3.86 -16.29
C LYS A 46 -3.40 -4.60 -15.56
N ILE A 47 -3.68 -5.84 -15.21
CA ILE A 47 -2.72 -6.75 -14.56
C ILE A 47 -2.75 -8.12 -15.23
N SER A 48 -1.90 -9.02 -14.76
CA SER A 48 -1.98 -10.43 -15.11
C SER A 48 -1.77 -11.25 -13.85
N ASN A 49 -2.85 -11.79 -13.32
CA ASN A 49 -2.83 -12.80 -12.26
C ASN A 49 -3.65 -14.00 -12.75
N PRO A 50 -3.01 -15.06 -13.27
CA PRO A 50 -3.73 -16.21 -13.77
C PRO A 50 -4.37 -17.01 -12.63
N LYS A 51 -5.40 -17.79 -12.97
CA LYS A 51 -6.08 -18.68 -12.03
C LYS A 51 -5.07 -19.52 -11.24
N GLY A 52 -5.28 -19.58 -9.93
CA GLY A 52 -4.44 -20.33 -9.00
C GLY A 52 -3.22 -19.56 -8.48
N LYS A 53 -2.93 -18.34 -8.96
CA LYS A 53 -1.87 -17.50 -8.36
C LYS A 53 -2.40 -16.71 -7.18
N LEU A 54 -1.52 -16.46 -6.22
CA LEU A 54 -1.84 -15.71 -5.00
C LEU A 54 -2.01 -14.22 -5.34
N PHE A 55 -3.00 -13.61 -4.71
CA PHE A 55 -3.10 -12.16 -4.57
C PHE A 55 -3.45 -11.80 -3.14
N GLU A 56 -3.12 -10.58 -2.78
CA GLU A 56 -3.39 -10.00 -1.48
C GLU A 56 -3.83 -8.56 -1.66
N TYR A 57 -4.87 -8.17 -0.95
CA TYR A 57 -5.32 -6.80 -0.82
C TYR A 57 -5.36 -6.44 0.66
N ASP A 58 -4.90 -5.25 1.00
CA ASP A 58 -5.05 -4.64 2.30
C ASP A 58 -5.57 -3.21 2.12
N SER A 59 -6.60 -2.84 2.87
CA SER A 59 -7.13 -1.48 2.85
C SER A 59 -6.38 -0.55 3.80
N GLU A 60 -5.34 -1.01 4.52
CA GLU A 60 -4.51 -0.22 5.45
C GLU A 60 -5.33 0.70 6.37
N GLU A 61 -6.45 0.17 6.88
CA GLU A 61 -7.46 0.90 7.68
C GLU A 61 -8.12 2.12 6.98
N GLY A 62 -7.85 2.30 5.68
CA GLY A 62 -8.44 3.31 4.83
C GLY A 62 -9.79 2.90 4.22
N PRO A 63 -10.59 3.88 3.77
CA PRO A 63 -11.92 3.66 3.21
C PRO A 63 -11.80 3.27 1.73
N PHE A 64 -11.10 2.18 1.41
CA PHE A 64 -10.85 1.76 0.03
C PHE A 64 -11.39 0.35 -0.24
N GLU A 65 -12.05 0.20 -1.38
CA GLU A 65 -12.55 -1.08 -1.85
C GLU A 65 -11.92 -1.43 -3.20
N ILE A 66 -11.32 -2.61 -3.29
CA ILE A 66 -10.82 -3.14 -4.56
C ILE A 66 -11.90 -3.95 -5.26
N SER A 67 -12.02 -3.77 -6.57
CA SER A 67 -12.82 -4.61 -7.46
C SER A 67 -11.90 -5.31 -8.47
N LEU A 68 -12.03 -6.63 -8.57
CA LEU A 68 -11.20 -7.50 -9.42
C LEU A 68 -11.99 -7.97 -10.63
N TYR A 69 -11.39 -7.91 -11.81
CA TYR A 69 -12.07 -8.21 -13.08
C TYR A 69 -11.32 -9.26 -13.90
N GLY A 70 -12.10 -10.06 -14.64
CA GLY A 70 -11.57 -11.04 -15.60
C GLY A 70 -11.26 -10.46 -16.98
N ASN A 71 -11.58 -9.19 -17.24
CA ASN A 71 -11.24 -8.48 -18.48
C ASN A 71 -10.14 -7.44 -18.23
N SER A 72 -9.70 -6.74 -19.28
CA SER A 72 -8.65 -5.71 -19.18
C SER A 72 -9.17 -4.31 -18.84
N ASP A 73 -10.49 -4.10 -18.93
CA ASP A 73 -11.09 -2.76 -19.02
C ASP A 73 -12.06 -2.48 -17.85
N CYS A 74 -12.02 -3.32 -16.79
CA CYS A 74 -12.86 -3.22 -15.59
C CYS A 74 -14.37 -3.04 -15.90
N SER A 75 -14.80 -3.61 -17.02
CA SER A 75 -16.15 -3.45 -17.55
C SER A 75 -17.03 -4.61 -17.09
N GLY A 76 -18.32 -4.36 -16.92
CA GLY A 76 -19.27 -5.38 -16.48
C GLY A 76 -19.16 -5.71 -14.98
N VAL A 77 -19.54 -6.95 -14.63
CA VAL A 77 -19.59 -7.39 -13.23
C VAL A 77 -18.20 -7.80 -12.76
N ALA A 78 -17.77 -7.29 -11.60
CA ALA A 78 -16.52 -7.70 -10.98
C ALA A 78 -16.57 -9.19 -10.58
N GLY A 79 -15.46 -9.91 -10.79
CA GLY A 79 -15.32 -11.30 -10.35
C GLY A 79 -15.17 -11.44 -8.84
N GLY A 80 -14.88 -10.33 -8.15
CA GLY A 80 -14.84 -10.24 -6.70
C GLY A 80 -14.50 -8.82 -6.26
N TRP A 81 -14.78 -8.52 -4.99
CA TRP A 81 -14.46 -7.26 -4.36
C TRP A 81 -14.01 -7.50 -2.91
N ALA A 82 -13.29 -6.54 -2.33
CA ALA A 82 -12.89 -6.56 -0.94
C ALA A 82 -12.73 -5.13 -0.40
N SER A 83 -13.33 -4.87 0.77
CA SER A 83 -13.19 -3.61 1.50
C SER A 83 -12.14 -3.66 2.61
N HIS A 84 -11.63 -4.86 2.91
CA HIS A 84 -10.63 -5.13 3.95
C HIS A 84 -9.63 -6.17 3.43
N PHE A 85 -8.71 -6.57 4.31
CA PHE A 85 -7.73 -7.61 4.03
C PHE A 85 -8.34 -8.85 3.34
N LEU A 86 -7.79 -9.20 2.19
CA LEU A 86 -8.17 -10.39 1.42
C LEU A 86 -6.90 -11.00 0.82
N SER A 87 -6.56 -12.21 1.24
CA SER A 87 -5.45 -12.98 0.66
C SER A 87 -5.93 -14.38 0.28
N LYS A 88 -5.85 -14.72 -1.02
CA LYS A 88 -6.23 -16.06 -1.52
C LYS A 88 -5.67 -16.33 -2.91
N ASN A 89 -5.70 -17.59 -3.32
CA ASN A 89 -5.45 -17.97 -4.71
C ASN A 89 -6.62 -17.53 -5.60
N ALA A 90 -6.32 -17.00 -6.78
CA ALA A 90 -7.31 -16.54 -7.73
C ALA A 90 -8.18 -17.70 -8.26
N SER A 91 -9.48 -17.68 -7.98
CA SER A 91 -10.43 -18.70 -8.46
C SER A 91 -10.62 -18.66 -9.98
N ALA A 92 -10.38 -17.49 -10.58
CA ALA A 92 -10.36 -17.23 -12.02
C ALA A 92 -9.20 -16.27 -12.34
N ALA A 93 -8.85 -16.12 -13.62
CA ALA A 93 -7.83 -15.15 -14.00
C ALA A 93 -8.31 -13.72 -13.74
N ILE A 94 -7.47 -12.91 -13.11
CA ILE A 94 -7.68 -11.48 -12.87
C ILE A 94 -6.79 -10.72 -13.85
N ASN A 95 -7.43 -9.93 -14.70
CA ASN A 95 -6.78 -9.21 -15.80
C ASN A 95 -6.84 -7.69 -15.60
N SER A 96 -7.67 -7.20 -14.68
CA SER A 96 -7.63 -5.81 -14.24
C SER A 96 -8.22 -5.65 -12.84
N PHE A 97 -7.91 -4.54 -12.21
CA PHE A 97 -8.52 -4.12 -10.95
C PHE A 97 -8.78 -2.62 -10.97
N LYS A 98 -9.65 -2.17 -10.08
CA LYS A 98 -9.83 -0.75 -9.74
C LYS A 98 -10.00 -0.62 -8.23
N VAL A 99 -9.70 0.54 -7.69
CA VAL A 99 -9.90 0.84 -6.27
C VAL A 99 -10.75 2.08 -6.15
N ASP A 100 -11.91 1.96 -5.51
CA ASP A 100 -12.82 3.07 -5.25
C ASP A 100 -12.75 3.45 -3.76
N SER A 101 -12.97 4.72 -3.43
CA SER A 101 -13.10 5.11 -2.03
C SER A 101 -14.53 4.85 -1.55
N SER A 102 -14.67 4.06 -0.50
CA SER A 102 -15.93 3.69 0.14
C SER A 102 -16.43 4.75 1.14
N ALA A 103 -16.10 6.03 0.92
CA ALA A 103 -16.64 7.13 1.72
C ALA A 103 -18.19 7.15 1.62
N SER A 104 -18.83 6.52 2.62
CA SER A 104 -20.26 6.25 2.78
C SER A 104 -20.90 5.32 1.73
N THR A 105 -20.91 4.01 2.03
CA THR A 105 -22.17 3.26 2.15
C THR A 105 -21.95 2.08 3.12
N THR A 106 -22.51 2.20 4.32
CA THR A 106 -22.65 1.13 5.30
C THR A 106 -23.14 -0.17 4.66
N SER A 107 -22.37 -1.24 4.89
CA SER A 107 -22.66 -2.62 4.54
C SER A 107 -24.06 -3.07 4.96
N SER A 108 -24.76 -3.76 4.06
CA SER A 108 -25.65 -4.86 4.47
C SER A 108 -25.39 -6.07 3.59
N MET A 109 -24.86 -7.11 4.22
CA MET A 109 -24.65 -8.43 3.64
C MET A 109 -25.96 -8.93 3.03
N THR A 110 -25.94 -9.29 1.74
CA THR A 110 -26.96 -10.17 1.16
C THR A 110 -26.28 -11.38 0.56
N THR A 111 -26.35 -12.48 1.30
CA THR A 111 -26.08 -13.83 0.79
C THR A 111 -27.16 -14.19 -0.22
N THR A 112 -26.91 -13.95 -1.51
CA THR A 112 -27.83 -14.39 -2.56
C THR A 112 -27.55 -15.85 -2.91
N SER A 113 -28.30 -16.75 -2.28
CA SER A 113 -28.53 -18.09 -2.77
C SER A 113 -29.12 -18.03 -4.19
N SER A 114 -28.57 -18.86 -5.05
CA SER A 114 -28.98 -19.14 -6.42
C SER A 114 -30.48 -19.39 -6.58
N SER A 115 -31.09 -18.68 -7.53
CA SER A 115 -32.22 -19.20 -8.31
C SER A 115 -32.25 -18.56 -9.70
N THR A 116 -32.22 -19.45 -10.69
CA THR A 116 -32.37 -19.23 -12.13
C THR A 116 -33.68 -18.52 -12.47
N SER A 117 -33.65 -17.50 -13.33
CA SER A 117 -34.77 -17.21 -14.24
C SER A 117 -34.32 -16.37 -15.46
N THR A 118 -34.88 -16.73 -16.60
CA THR A 118 -34.56 -16.41 -18.00
C THR A 118 -35.17 -15.11 -18.55
N GLN A 119 -34.38 -14.36 -19.35
CA GLN A 119 -34.71 -13.49 -20.52
C GLN A 119 -35.69 -12.29 -20.39
N PRO A 120 -35.76 -11.35 -21.38
CA PRO A 120 -34.80 -10.90 -22.42
C PRO A 120 -34.62 -9.36 -22.53
N ALA A 121 -33.81 -8.95 -23.51
CA ALA A 121 -33.23 -7.62 -23.81
C ALA A 121 -34.17 -6.45 -24.16
N THR A 122 -33.68 -5.20 -24.01
CA THR A 122 -33.92 -4.10 -24.97
C THR A 122 -32.81 -3.04 -24.95
N SER A 123 -32.47 -2.58 -26.16
CA SER A 123 -31.42 -1.64 -26.58
C SER A 123 -31.81 -0.16 -26.38
N THR A 124 -30.84 0.74 -26.16
CA THR A 124 -30.56 1.93 -27.02
C THR A 124 -29.36 2.75 -26.51
N THR A 125 -28.47 3.09 -27.44
CA THR A 125 -27.25 3.92 -27.34
C THR A 125 -27.55 5.32 -27.97
N PRO A 126 -26.56 6.24 -28.14
CA PRO A 126 -25.83 7.10 -27.20
C PRO A 126 -26.21 8.60 -27.36
N THR A 127 -25.72 9.52 -26.51
CA THR A 127 -25.47 10.91 -26.95
C THR A 127 -24.32 11.57 -26.20
N ASN A 128 -23.33 12.02 -26.97
CA ASN A 128 -22.16 12.81 -26.58
C ASN A 128 -22.54 14.21 -26.10
N THR A 129 -21.75 14.80 -25.20
CA THR A 129 -21.31 16.19 -25.32
C THR A 129 -19.96 16.38 -24.63
N SER A 130 -18.95 16.71 -25.42
CA SER A 130 -17.65 17.22 -24.98
C SER A 130 -17.77 18.71 -24.69
N SER A 131 -17.09 19.20 -23.64
CA SER A 131 -16.30 20.45 -23.73
C SER A 131 -15.50 20.69 -22.44
N SER A 132 -14.19 20.66 -22.65
CA SER A 132 -13.13 21.50 -22.05
C SER A 132 -13.51 22.48 -20.93
N GLY A 133 -12.88 22.30 -19.78
CA GLY A 133 -12.69 23.34 -18.77
C GLY A 133 -11.34 23.15 -18.08
N SER A 134 -10.34 23.90 -18.54
CA SER A 134 -9.01 24.01 -17.93
C SER A 134 -9.11 24.40 -16.46
N GLY A 135 -8.44 23.65 -15.58
CA GLY A 135 -8.35 23.96 -14.15
C GLY A 135 -6.99 23.53 -13.62
N SER A 136 -6.08 24.49 -13.52
CA SER A 136 -4.72 24.41 -13.00
C SER A 136 -4.64 23.66 -11.67
N GLY A 137 -4.20 22.40 -11.69
CA GLY A 137 -3.87 21.63 -10.50
C GLY A 137 -2.46 21.95 -10.04
N SER A 138 -2.35 22.66 -8.93
CA SER A 138 -1.09 22.95 -8.25
C SER A 138 -0.42 21.65 -7.80
N GLU A 139 0.59 21.22 -8.54
CA GLU A 139 1.55 20.19 -8.14
C GLU A 139 2.26 20.65 -6.85
N THR A 140 1.88 20.08 -5.70
CA THR A 140 2.65 20.19 -4.46
C THR A 140 3.94 19.39 -4.65
N ARG A 141 4.92 20.01 -5.30
CA ARG A 141 6.26 19.47 -5.45
C ARG A 141 6.91 19.39 -4.07
N LEU A 142 6.97 18.19 -3.53
CA LEU A 142 7.77 17.88 -2.35
C LEU A 142 9.23 18.20 -2.69
N SER A 143 9.72 19.27 -2.08
CA SER A 143 11.10 19.75 -2.22
C SER A 143 12.06 18.63 -1.82
N GLY A 144 12.99 18.29 -2.71
CA GLY A 144 14.00 17.23 -2.49
C GLY A 144 14.90 17.44 -1.27
N GLY A 145 14.83 18.59 -0.61
CA GLY A 145 15.53 18.88 0.64
C GLY A 145 15.06 18.04 1.84
N SER A 146 13.80 17.58 1.87
CA SER A 146 13.28 16.80 3.00
C SER A 146 13.88 15.39 3.08
N ILE A 147 14.20 14.80 1.92
CA ILE A 147 14.81 13.46 1.82
C ILE A 147 16.29 13.51 2.24
N ALA A 148 16.99 14.61 1.92
CA ALA A 148 18.38 14.81 2.32
C ALA A 148 18.54 14.87 3.85
N GLY A 149 17.64 15.55 4.56
CA GLY A 149 17.71 15.70 6.03
C GLY A 149 17.64 14.38 6.80
N ILE A 150 16.83 13.42 6.33
CA ILE A 150 16.62 12.13 7.00
C ILE A 150 17.89 11.27 6.93
N VAL A 151 18.56 11.22 5.77
CA VAL A 151 19.76 10.40 5.57
C VAL A 151 20.91 10.90 6.46
N ILE A 152 21.12 12.21 6.52
CA ILE A 152 22.15 12.82 7.38
C ILE A 152 21.85 12.55 8.87
N GLY A 153 20.58 12.61 9.27
CA GLY A 153 20.15 12.28 10.63
C GLY A 153 20.44 10.82 11.02
N VAL A 154 20.15 9.85 10.16
CA VAL A 154 20.43 8.43 10.41
C VAL A 154 21.93 8.16 10.49
N VAL A 155 22.72 8.70 9.57
CA VAL A 155 24.19 8.49 9.57
C VAL A 155 24.84 9.08 10.82
N ALA A 156 24.46 10.31 11.22
CA ALA A 156 24.94 10.92 12.45
C ALA A 156 24.47 10.17 13.71
N GLY A 157 23.21 9.71 13.73
CA GLY A 157 22.66 8.91 14.82
C GLY A 157 23.43 7.61 15.01
N VAL A 158 23.64 6.83 13.95
CA VAL A 158 24.39 5.56 14.00
C VAL A 158 25.84 5.77 14.46
N ALA A 159 26.50 6.85 14.02
CA ALA A 159 27.85 7.16 14.48
C ALA A 159 27.92 7.46 15.98
N ILE A 160 26.93 8.19 16.53
CA ILE A 160 26.89 8.54 17.96
C ILE A 160 26.57 7.31 18.82
N PHE A 161 25.61 6.48 18.40
CA PHE A 161 25.24 5.25 19.12
C PHE A 161 26.31 4.15 19.00
N GLY A 162 26.91 3.98 17.81
CA GLY A 162 28.00 3.02 17.59
C GLY A 162 29.31 3.45 18.25
N GLY A 163 29.62 4.75 18.25
CA GLY A 163 30.81 5.29 18.90
C GLY A 163 30.81 5.10 20.42
N ASN A 164 29.65 5.27 21.07
CA ASN A 164 29.51 5.02 22.51
C ASN A 164 29.68 3.53 22.87
N PHE A 165 29.25 2.61 22.01
CA PHE A 165 29.38 1.17 22.24
C PHE A 165 30.84 0.69 22.10
N ILE A 166 31.58 1.19 21.11
CA ILE A 166 32.99 0.82 20.91
C ILE A 166 33.89 1.47 21.97
N PHE A 167 33.60 2.72 22.37
CA PHE A 167 34.39 3.38 23.41
C PHE A 167 34.21 2.73 24.79
N HIS A 168 33.01 2.25 25.14
CA HIS A 168 32.78 1.51 26.39
C HIS A 168 33.33 0.06 26.36
N ARG A 169 33.62 -0.49 25.18
CA ARG A 169 34.26 -1.82 25.04
C ARG A 169 35.78 -1.76 24.96
N SER A 170 36.35 -0.59 24.64
CA SER A 170 37.79 -0.40 24.46
C SER A 170 38.58 -0.26 25.77
N THR A 171 37.93 -0.06 26.92
CA THR A 171 38.60 0.13 28.22
C THR A 171 38.89 -1.17 28.98
N SER A 172 38.90 -2.33 28.33
CA SER A 172 39.24 -3.63 28.97
C SER A 172 40.32 -4.43 28.22
N SER A 173 41.29 -3.79 27.57
CA SER A 173 42.47 -4.51 27.04
C SER A 173 43.69 -3.60 27.05
N GLY A 174 44.22 -3.35 28.25
CA GLY A 174 45.33 -2.43 28.45
C GLY A 174 46.33 -2.86 29.53
N THR A 175 46.73 -4.14 29.58
CA THR A 175 47.98 -4.50 30.27
C THR A 175 48.58 -5.80 29.72
N PHE A 176 49.60 -5.69 28.88
CA PHE A 176 50.70 -6.66 28.87
C PHE A 176 52.01 -5.89 28.68
N ALA A 177 52.76 -5.80 29.77
CA ALA A 177 54.02 -5.08 29.85
C ALA A 177 55.19 -5.98 29.45
N LYS A 178 56.06 -5.40 28.61
CA LYS A 178 57.54 -5.52 28.55
C LYS A 178 58.18 -6.86 28.15
N PRO A 179 58.92 -6.86 27.01
CA PRO A 179 60.17 -7.59 26.88
C PRO A 179 61.34 -6.61 26.87
N SER A 180 62.34 -6.81 27.74
CA SER A 180 63.68 -6.26 27.55
C SER A 180 64.69 -7.06 28.36
N ALA A 181 65.61 -7.66 27.58
CA ALA A 181 66.93 -8.20 27.92
C ALA A 181 66.99 -9.38 28.89
#